data_AF-A0A438H986-F1
#
_entry.id   AF-A0A438H986-F1
#
_cell.length_a   1.000
_cell.length_b   1.000
_cell.length_c   1.000
_cell.angle_alpha   90.00
_cell.angle_beta   90.00
_cell.angle_gamma   90.00
#
_symmetry.space_group_name_H-M   'P 1'
#
loop_
_entity.id
_entity.type
_entity.pdbx_description
1 polymer ?
#
loop_
_entity_poly.entity_id
_entity_poly.type
_entity_poly.pdbx_seq_one_letter_code
_entity_poly.pdbx_strand_id
1 'polypeptide(L)'
;MLSQRFPHLYAMAIHRNAIVEEMWDQNFGQGGWNLRFLKDFNDLELDMVGNLLHVLRGHRITLEEDLVCWKGGRNGQFRVKKAYSSLVSPIVSVFPKRGIWVDRVPTKIVFFAWEATWGKVLTLDRLQKRGGSSLIVVSCVVVKRKL
;
A
#
# COMPACT_ATOMS: atom_id res chain seq x y z
N MET A 1 -9.90 9.42 -5.89
CA MET A 1 -10.33 8.81 -7.17
C MET A 1 -11.77 9.21 -7.40
N LEU A 2 -12.17 9.68 -8.59
CA LEU A 2 -13.52 10.25 -8.81
C LEU A 2 -14.66 9.28 -8.45
N SER A 3 -14.47 7.99 -8.70
CA SER A 3 -15.39 6.92 -8.32
C SER A 3 -15.67 6.81 -6.81
N GLN A 4 -14.71 7.20 -5.97
CA GLN A 4 -14.88 7.22 -4.51
C GLN A 4 -15.60 8.47 -4.03
N ARG A 5 -15.42 9.59 -4.74
CA ARG A 5 -16.03 10.89 -4.38
C ARG A 5 -17.47 11.02 -4.90
N PHE A 6 -17.77 10.36 -6.03
CA PHE A 6 -19.07 10.38 -6.68
C PHE A 6 -19.57 8.95 -6.97
N PRO A 7 -19.78 8.11 -5.94
CA PRO A 7 -20.16 6.70 -6.14
C PRO A 7 -21.50 6.55 -6.86
N HIS A 8 -22.46 7.46 -6.59
CA HIS A 8 -23.77 7.46 -7.23
C HIS A 8 -23.69 7.72 -8.74
N LEU A 9 -22.99 8.79 -9.14
CA LEU A 9 -22.77 9.10 -10.57
C LEU A 9 -21.96 8.01 -11.26
N TYR A 10 -20.96 7.44 -10.59
CA TYR A 10 -20.16 6.34 -11.12
C TYR A 10 -21.01 5.08 -11.39
N ALA A 11 -21.96 4.76 -10.52
CA ALA A 11 -22.89 3.66 -10.74
C ALA A 11 -23.78 3.88 -11.99
N MET A 12 -24.03 5.13 -12.38
CA MET A 12 -24.86 5.46 -13.54
C MET A 12 -24.07 5.73 -14.82
N ALA A 13 -22.74 5.81 -14.74
CA ALA A 13 -21.88 6.03 -15.89
C ALA A 13 -21.93 4.83 -16.85
N ILE A 14 -22.08 5.11 -18.15
CA ILE A 14 -22.04 4.09 -19.21
C ILE A 14 -20.62 3.52 -19.30
N HIS A 15 -19.63 4.41 -19.29
CA HIS A 15 -18.22 4.06 -19.48
C HIS A 15 -17.46 4.17 -18.16
N ARG A 16 -17.55 3.13 -17.32
CA ARG A 16 -16.89 3.11 -16.00
C ARG A 16 -15.38 2.87 -16.06
N ASN A 17 -14.92 2.24 -17.13
CA ASN A 17 -13.52 1.85 -17.31
C ASN A 17 -12.84 2.63 -18.45
N ALA A 18 -13.47 3.70 -18.95
CA ALA A 18 -12.87 4.52 -19.99
C ALA A 18 -11.67 5.30 -19.45
N ILE A 19 -10.70 5.54 -20.33
CA ILE A 19 -9.54 6.37 -20.03
C ILE A 19 -9.88 7.85 -20.18
N VAL A 20 -9.07 8.72 -19.57
CA VAL A 20 -9.29 10.18 -19.65
C VAL A 20 -9.27 10.69 -21.09
N GLU A 21 -8.42 10.10 -21.94
CA GLU A 21 -8.31 10.42 -23.36
C GLU A 21 -9.61 10.16 -24.13
N GLU A 22 -10.27 9.01 -23.91
CA GLU A 22 -11.56 8.68 -24.55
C GLU A 22 -12.70 9.60 -24.11
N MET A 23 -12.61 10.11 -22.88
CA MET A 23 -13.66 10.92 -22.26
C MET A 23 -13.43 12.43 -22.47
N TRP A 24 -12.27 12.84 -22.99
CA TRP A 24 -11.93 14.24 -23.23
C TRP A 24 -11.99 14.56 -24.73
N ASP A 25 -12.86 15.48 -25.10
CA ASP A 25 -13.01 15.94 -26.48
C ASP A 25 -12.38 17.32 -26.66
N GLN A 26 -11.29 17.38 -27.43
CA GLN A 26 -10.53 18.60 -27.69
C GLN A 26 -11.19 19.51 -28.74
N ASN A 27 -12.20 19.01 -29.46
CA ASN A 27 -12.86 19.75 -30.54
C ASN A 27 -13.70 20.94 -30.04
N PHE A 28 -14.07 20.94 -28.76
CA PHE A 28 -14.87 22.01 -28.13
C PHE A 28 -14.00 23.15 -27.60
N GLY A 29 -13.20 23.79 -28.45
CA GLY A 29 -12.42 25.01 -28.13
C GLY A 29 -11.47 24.89 -26.94
N GLN A 30 -11.99 25.00 -25.72
CA GLN A 30 -11.27 24.78 -24.46
C GLN A 30 -11.16 23.29 -24.07
N GLY A 31 -11.75 22.40 -24.88
CA GLY A 31 -11.91 20.99 -24.60
C GLY A 31 -13.03 20.71 -23.59
N GLY A 32 -13.70 19.57 -23.73
CA GLY A 32 -14.88 19.21 -22.95
C GLY A 32 -14.87 17.76 -22.49
N TRP A 33 -15.54 17.49 -21.37
CA TRP A 33 -15.75 16.13 -20.87
C TRP A 33 -17.00 15.52 -21.51
N ASN A 34 -16.84 14.42 -22.24
CA ASN A 34 -17.91 13.63 -22.86
C ASN A 34 -18.46 12.59 -21.88
N LEU A 35 -19.11 13.04 -20.80
CA LEU A 35 -19.68 12.16 -19.78
C LEU A 35 -21.04 11.61 -20.24
N ARG A 36 -21.15 10.28 -20.36
CA ARG A 36 -22.39 9.60 -20.73
C ARG A 36 -22.96 8.78 -19.58
N PHE A 37 -24.26 8.92 -19.35
CA PHE A 37 -24.99 8.29 -18.25
C PHE A 37 -26.18 7.47 -18.76
N LEU A 38 -26.55 6.44 -18.01
CA LEU A 38 -27.59 5.46 -18.40
C LEU A 38 -29.02 6.04 -18.42
N LYS A 39 -29.23 7.18 -17.76
CA LYS A 39 -30.53 7.85 -17.65
C LYS A 39 -30.34 9.35 -17.51
N ASP A 40 -31.42 10.09 -17.70
CA ASP A 40 -31.50 11.50 -17.36
C ASP A 40 -31.45 11.72 -15.84
N PHE A 41 -31.08 12.93 -15.45
CA PHE A 41 -30.89 13.34 -14.07
C PHE A 41 -32.14 14.01 -13.49
N ASN A 42 -32.40 13.77 -12.21
CA ASN A 42 -33.29 14.63 -11.42
C ASN A 42 -32.54 15.87 -10.87
N ASP A 43 -33.27 16.80 -10.24
CA ASP A 43 -32.68 18.05 -9.71
C ASP A 43 -31.56 17.80 -8.69
N LEU A 44 -31.67 16.76 -7.87
CA LEU A 44 -30.63 16.38 -6.89
C LEU A 44 -29.38 15.81 -7.57
N GLU A 45 -29.56 14.99 -8.61
CA GLU A 45 -28.47 14.41 -9.39
C GLU A 45 -27.79 15.47 -10.27
N LEU A 46 -28.52 16.48 -10.75
CA LEU A 46 -27.96 17.62 -11.47
C LEU A 46 -26.99 18.43 -10.61
N ASP A 47 -27.29 18.65 -9.33
CA ASP A 47 -26.35 19.29 -8.41
C ASP A 47 -25.06 18.47 -8.25
N MET A 48 -25.17 17.13 -8.14
CA MET A 48 -23.99 16.25 -8.09
C MET A 48 -23.16 16.33 -9.37
N VAL A 49 -23.80 16.40 -10.54
CA VAL A 49 -23.12 16.57 -11.84
C VAL A 49 -22.42 17.92 -11.91
N GLY A 50 -23.07 18.99 -11.44
CA GLY A 50 -22.45 20.31 -11.33
C GLY A 50 -21.18 20.29 -10.48
N ASN A 51 -21.25 19.62 -9.31
CA ASN A 51 -20.11 19.41 -8.43
C ASN A 51 -18.99 18.59 -9.08
N LEU A 52 -19.34 17.53 -9.83
CA LEU A 52 -18.37 16.73 -10.60
C LEU A 52 -17.66 17.60 -11.65
N LEU A 53 -18.41 18.35 -12.46
CA LEU A 53 -17.87 19.23 -13.49
C LEU A 53 -16.99 20.33 -12.89
N HIS A 54 -17.37 20.86 -11.72
CA HIS A 54 -16.54 21.83 -11.00
C HIS A 54 -15.17 21.25 -10.61
N VAL A 55 -15.15 20.02 -10.07
CA VAL A 55 -13.89 19.32 -9.75
C VAL A 55 -13.07 19.05 -11.02
N LEU A 56 -13.73 18.64 -12.11
CA LEU A 56 -13.07 18.36 -13.38
C LEU A 56 -12.46 19.60 -14.04
N ARG A 57 -13.10 20.77 -13.92
CA ARG A 57 -12.55 22.07 -14.40
C ARG A 57 -11.24 22.45 -13.73
N GLY A 58 -11.01 22.00 -12.48
CA GLY A 58 -9.76 22.22 -11.78
C GLY A 58 -8.57 21.43 -12.34
N HIS A 59 -8.80 20.47 -13.24
CA HIS A 59 -7.76 19.64 -13.83
C HIS A 59 -7.46 20.11 -15.26
N ARG A 60 -6.22 20.56 -15.49
CA ARG A 60 -5.73 20.83 -16.85
C ARG A 60 -5.28 19.51 -17.47
N ILE A 61 -6.02 19.02 -18.46
CA ILE A 61 -5.62 17.86 -19.23
C ILE A 61 -4.55 18.30 -20.22
N THR A 62 -3.38 17.66 -20.12
CA THR A 62 -2.28 17.77 -21.09
C THR A 62 -2.29 16.54 -21.97
N LEU A 63 -1.87 16.70 -23.23
CA LEU A 63 -1.63 15.58 -24.17
C LEU A 63 -0.31 14.83 -23.90
N GLU A 64 0.38 15.18 -22.83
CA GLU A 64 1.61 14.50 -22.42
C GLU A 64 1.30 13.08 -21.94
N GLU A 65 2.24 12.15 -22.15
CA GLU A 65 2.13 10.78 -21.68
C GLU A 65 2.06 10.72 -20.14
N ASP A 66 1.25 9.80 -19.64
CA ASP A 66 1.09 9.57 -18.20
C ASP A 66 2.43 9.16 -17.54
N LEU A 67 2.81 9.86 -16.47
CA LEU A 67 4.01 9.56 -15.70
C LEU A 67 3.70 8.67 -14.49
N VAL A 68 4.35 7.51 -14.42
CA VAL A 68 4.25 6.61 -13.27
C VAL A 68 5.01 7.20 -12.08
N CYS A 69 4.25 7.75 -11.11
CA CYS A 69 4.82 8.34 -9.90
C CYS A 69 4.70 7.41 -8.69
N TRP A 70 5.81 7.20 -7.98
CA TRP A 70 5.85 6.45 -6.74
C TRP A 70 5.35 7.28 -5.55
N LYS A 71 4.25 6.86 -4.92
CA LYS A 71 3.67 7.54 -3.74
C LYS A 71 4.48 7.38 -2.45
N GLY A 72 5.32 6.35 -2.34
CA GLY A 72 6.06 6.04 -1.11
C GLY A 72 7.33 6.87 -0.89
N GLY A 73 7.43 8.06 -1.47
CA GLY A 73 8.60 8.93 -1.31
C GLY A 73 8.31 10.38 -1.69
N ARG A 74 9.10 11.31 -1.13
CA ARG A 74 8.95 12.76 -1.37
C ARG A 74 9.25 13.23 -2.80
N ASN A 75 9.76 12.36 -3.66
CA ASN A 75 10.37 12.74 -4.95
C ASN A 75 9.69 12.05 -6.15
N GLY A 76 8.59 11.32 -5.95
CA GLY A 76 7.93 10.56 -7.02
C GLY A 76 8.74 9.39 -7.61
N GLN A 77 10.02 9.23 -7.25
CA GLN A 77 10.88 8.17 -7.75
C GLN A 77 10.78 6.89 -6.92
N PHE A 78 10.71 5.76 -7.64
CA PHE A 78 10.81 4.44 -7.03
C PHE A 78 12.23 4.21 -6.47
N ARG A 79 12.30 3.71 -5.23
CA ARG A 79 13.55 3.23 -4.63
C ARG A 79 13.28 1.95 -3.88
N VAL A 80 13.99 0.88 -4.24
CA VAL A 80 13.87 -0.45 -3.64
C VAL A 80 13.89 -0.39 -2.11
N LYS A 81 14.88 0.33 -1.53
CA LYS A 81 14.99 0.50 -0.07
C LYS A 81 13.75 1.12 0.56
N LYS A 82 13.14 2.12 -0.09
CA LYS A 82 11.93 2.79 0.41
C LYS A 82 10.71 1.88 0.27
N ALA A 83 10.57 1.19 -0.86
CA ALA A 83 9.51 0.23 -1.08
C ALA A 83 9.50 -0.89 -0.03
N TYR A 84 10.67 -1.50 0.22
CA TYR A 84 10.79 -2.50 1.29
C TYR A 84 10.53 -1.91 2.67
N SER A 85 11.00 -0.69 2.98
CA SER A 85 10.70 -0.07 4.27
C SER A 85 9.22 0.30 4.47
N SER A 86 8.47 0.49 3.39
CA SER A 86 7.02 0.74 3.45
C SER A 86 6.22 -0.56 3.58
N LEU A 87 6.70 -1.66 2.98
CA LEU A 87 6.05 -2.97 3.04
C LEU A 87 6.37 -3.74 4.31
N VAL A 88 7.61 -3.64 4.76
CA VAL A 88 8.08 -4.25 5.99
C VAL A 88 7.86 -3.21 7.08
N SER A 89 6.78 -3.39 7.87
CA SER A 89 6.63 -2.71 9.17
C SER A 89 8.01 -2.62 9.82
N PRO A 90 8.43 -1.48 10.40
CA PRO A 90 9.76 -1.38 10.97
C PRO A 90 9.86 -2.48 12.02
N ILE A 91 10.55 -3.56 11.67
CA ILE A 91 10.93 -4.59 12.61
C ILE A 91 12.00 -3.88 13.43
N VAL A 92 11.54 -3.10 14.42
CA VAL A 92 12.34 -2.52 15.49
C VAL A 92 12.70 -3.63 16.48
N SER A 93 12.78 -4.89 16.05
CA SER A 93 13.49 -5.89 16.82
C SER A 93 14.98 -5.63 16.56
N VAL A 94 15.62 -4.97 17.51
CA VAL A 94 17.07 -4.85 17.57
C VAL A 94 17.61 -6.27 17.59
N PHE A 95 17.98 -6.78 16.41
CA PHE A 95 18.47 -8.15 16.28
C PHE A 95 19.69 -8.31 17.20
N PRO A 96 19.68 -9.24 18.18
CA PRO A 96 20.74 -9.36 19.17
C PRO A 96 21.96 -10.06 18.55
N LYS A 97 22.70 -9.33 17.71
CA LYS A 97 23.89 -9.79 16.97
C LYS A 97 24.92 -10.47 17.88
N ARG A 98 25.09 -9.96 19.10
CA ARG A 98 26.11 -10.46 20.06
C ARG A 98 25.70 -11.72 20.81
N GLY A 99 24.41 -12.09 20.82
CA GLY A 99 23.90 -13.25 21.56
C GLY A 99 23.82 -14.54 20.75
N ILE A 100 23.73 -14.42 19.41
CA ILE A 100 23.51 -15.56 18.51
C ILE A 100 24.82 -16.04 17.87
N TRP A 101 25.69 -15.11 17.47
CA TRP A 101 26.97 -15.42 16.83
C TRP A 101 28.06 -15.65 17.88
N VAL A 102 27.97 -16.78 18.59
CA VAL A 102 28.99 -17.22 19.55
C VAL A 102 29.69 -18.44 18.95
N ASP A 103 31.01 -18.44 18.86
CA ASP A 103 31.83 -19.49 18.19
C ASP A 103 31.56 -20.92 18.71
N ARG A 104 30.99 -21.04 19.90
CA ARG A 104 30.68 -22.31 20.57
C ARG A 104 29.26 -22.85 20.29
N VAL A 105 28.46 -22.19 19.46
CA VAL A 105 27.07 -22.60 19.18
C VAL A 105 26.97 -23.20 17.77
N PRO A 106 26.47 -24.45 17.62
CA PRO A 106 26.24 -25.06 16.33
C PRO A 106 25.39 -24.19 15.39
N THR A 107 25.79 -24.10 14.11
CA THR A 107 25.15 -23.26 13.07
C THR A 107 23.65 -23.50 12.94
N LYS A 108 23.18 -24.72 13.17
CA LYS A 108 21.76 -25.07 13.16
C LYS A 108 20.96 -24.29 14.22
N ILE A 109 21.54 -24.11 15.42
CA ILE A 109 20.90 -23.37 16.52
C ILE A 109 20.89 -21.87 16.23
N VAL A 110 21.98 -21.35 15.67
CA VAL A 110 22.09 -19.95 15.22
C VAL A 110 21.02 -19.64 14.18
N PHE A 111 20.84 -20.53 13.20
CA PHE A 111 19.81 -20.41 12.18
C PHE A 111 18.39 -20.46 12.78
N PHE A 112 18.12 -21.38 13.71
CA PHE A 112 16.83 -21.44 14.40
C PHE A 112 16.54 -20.17 15.23
N ALA A 113 17.55 -19.65 15.94
CA ALA A 113 17.40 -18.42 16.71
C ALA A 113 17.14 -17.21 15.80
N TRP A 114 17.83 -17.14 14.66
CA TRP A 114 17.58 -16.14 13.61
C TRP A 114 16.13 -16.23 13.14
N GLU A 115 15.68 -17.37 12.62
CA GLU A 115 14.30 -17.56 12.15
C GLU A 115 13.26 -17.21 13.23
N ALA A 116 13.53 -17.54 14.51
CA ALA A 116 12.67 -17.22 15.63
C ALA A 116 12.59 -15.71 15.90
N THR A 117 13.69 -14.96 15.79
CA THR A 117 13.69 -13.49 15.94
C THR A 117 12.88 -12.77 14.86
N TRP A 118 12.72 -13.39 13.69
CA TRP A 118 11.91 -12.87 12.58
C TRP A 118 10.46 -13.39 12.59
N GLY A 119 10.06 -14.20 13.58
CA GLY A 119 8.70 -14.75 13.63
C GLY A 119 8.43 -15.84 12.58
N LYS A 120 9.46 -16.39 11.95
CA LYS A 120 9.33 -17.34 10.83
C LYS A 120 9.33 -18.80 11.25
N VAL A 121 9.45 -19.08 12.55
CA VAL A 121 9.37 -20.44 13.10
C VAL A 121 7.91 -20.78 13.41
N LEU A 122 7.37 -21.81 12.73
CA LEU A 122 5.98 -22.27 12.87
C LEU A 122 5.56 -22.62 14.31
N THR A 123 6.50 -22.91 15.20
CA THR A 123 6.26 -23.19 16.63
C THR A 123 6.28 -21.95 17.52
N LEU A 124 6.74 -20.79 17.05
CA LEU A 124 6.75 -19.55 17.83
C LEU A 124 5.31 -19.05 18.07
N ASP A 125 4.46 -19.15 17.06
CA ASP A 125 3.04 -18.75 17.12
C ASP A 125 2.28 -19.51 18.22
N ARG A 126 2.60 -20.79 18.43
CA ARG A 126 2.01 -21.61 19.51
C ARG A 126 2.51 -21.22 20.90
N LEU A 127 3.72 -20.68 21.01
CA LEU A 127 4.33 -20.25 22.28
C LEU A 127 3.91 -18.82 22.66
N GLN A 128 3.76 -17.92 21.68
CA GLN A 128 3.23 -16.57 21.91
C GLN A 128 1.77 -16.60 22.41
N LYS A 129 0.94 -17.53 21.89
CA LYS A 129 -0.42 -17.76 22.40
C LYS A 129 -0.49 -18.19 23.87
N ARG A 130 0.61 -18.64 24.47
CA ARG A 130 0.72 -18.96 25.90
C ARG A 130 1.36 -17.84 26.74
N GLY A 131 1.48 -16.63 26.19
CA GLY A 131 1.93 -15.44 26.93
C GLY A 131 3.45 -15.21 26.95
N GLY A 132 4.24 -15.98 26.20
CA GLY A 132 5.69 -15.80 26.12
C GLY A 132 6.12 -14.77 25.06
N SER A 133 6.86 -13.73 25.45
CA SER A 133 7.46 -12.78 24.50
C SER A 133 8.61 -13.43 23.72
N SER A 134 8.69 -13.22 22.40
CA SER A 134 9.69 -13.88 21.53
C SER A 134 11.14 -13.68 21.97
N LEU A 135 11.47 -12.50 22.50
CA LEU A 135 12.81 -12.17 22.99
C LEU A 135 13.21 -12.98 24.24
N ILE A 136 12.24 -13.31 25.09
CA ILE A 136 12.45 -14.12 26.29
C ILE A 136 12.71 -15.58 25.89
N VAL A 137 11.99 -16.10 24.89
CA VAL A 137 12.18 -17.47 24.40
C VAL A 137 13.58 -17.65 23.78
N VAL A 138 14.02 -16.71 22.95
CA VAL A 138 15.36 -16.76 22.33
C VAL A 138 16.47 -16.69 23.39
N SER A 139 16.32 -15.82 24.39
CA SER A 139 17.28 -15.72 25.50
C SER A 139 17.29 -16.98 26.37
N CYS A 140 16.13 -17.53 26.72
CA CYS A 140 16.01 -18.75 27.53
C CYS A 140 16.57 -20.00 26.85
N VAL A 141 16.38 -20.16 25.53
CA VAL A 141 16.94 -21.29 24.77
C VAL A 141 18.47 -21.23 24.72
N VAL A 142 19.03 -20.03 24.58
CA VAL A 142 20.49 -19.82 24.56
C VAL A 142 21.10 -20.01 25.97
N VAL A 143 20.41 -19.57 27.03
CA VAL A 143 20.89 -19.72 28.42
C VAL A 143 20.82 -21.17 28.90
N LYS A 144 19.74 -21.92 28.61
CA LYS A 144 19.57 -23.31 29.08
C LYS A 144 20.58 -24.32 28.53
N ARG A 145 21.31 -23.99 27.45
CA ARG A 145 22.36 -24.87 26.88
C ARG A 145 23.79 -24.43 27.21
N LYS A 146 23.97 -23.27 27.86
CA LYS A 146 25.27 -22.80 28.34
C LYS A 146 25.61 -23.31 29.75
N LEU A 147 24.61 -23.78 30.51
CA LEU A 147 24.74 -24.55 31.75
C LEU A 147 24.71 -26.04 31.41
#